data_AF-A0A2W6U1J8-F1
#
_entry.id   AF-A0A2W6U1J8-F1
#
_cell.length_a   1.000
_cell.length_b   1.000
_cell.length_c   1.000
_cell.angle_alpha   90.00
_cell.angle_beta   90.00
_cell.angle_gamma   90.00
#
_symmetry.space_group_name_H-M   'P 1'
#
loop_
_entity.id
_entity.type
_entity.pdbx_description
1 polymer ?
#
loop_
_entity_poly.entity_id
_entity_poly.type
_entity_poly.pdbx_seq_one_letter_code
_entity_poly.pdbx_strand_id
1 'polypeptide(L)' 'MADVSSNIPDVPESPEGPDLDALRDEIDELKKVPTEELVNPTPEFVEENEPTPEPTDAIGSETWPSAD' A
#
# COMPACT_ATOMS: atom_id res chain seq x y z
N MET A 1 48.59 6.91 16.24
CA MET A 1 47.17 7.29 16.09
C MET A 1 46.56 6.38 15.05
N ALA A 2 45.43 5.72 15.36
CA ALA A 2 44.73 4.88 14.40
C ALA A 2 43.76 5.75 13.57
N ASP A 3 43.96 5.76 12.26
CA ASP A 3 43.03 6.33 11.28
C ASP A 3 41.75 5.48 11.25
N VAL A 4 40.72 5.92 11.97
CA VAL A 4 39.33 5.51 11.70
C VAL A 4 38.82 6.45 10.61
N SER A 5 39.30 6.23 9.38
CA SER A 5 38.70 6.88 8.20
C SER A 5 37.37 6.18 7.93
N SER A 6 36.32 6.75 8.54
CA SER A 6 34.90 6.47 8.35
C SER A 6 34.57 5.91 6.96
N ASN A 7 34.35 4.61 6.87
CA ASN A 7 33.65 3.99 5.75
C ASN A 7 32.14 4.25 5.96
N ILE A 8 31.74 5.51 5.89
CA ILE A 8 30.33 5.89 5.78
C ILE A 8 29.97 5.57 4.33
N PRO A 9 29.06 4.62 4.05
CA PRO A 9 28.60 4.39 2.69
C PRO A 9 28.04 5.71 2.16
N ASP A 10 28.45 6.07 0.95
CA ASP A 10 27.99 7.26 0.20
C ASP A 10 26.45 7.20 0.14
N VAL A 11 25.79 7.93 1.04
CA VAL A 11 24.33 8.03 1.05
C VAL A 11 24.00 8.97 -0.11
N PRO A 12 23.19 8.55 -1.09
CA PRO A 12 22.84 9.42 -2.21
C PRO A 12 22.29 10.76 -1.66
N GLU A 13 22.83 11.87 -2.18
CA GLU A 13 22.56 13.25 -1.72
C GLU A 13 21.07 13.65 -1.80
N SER A 14 20.23 12.83 -2.44
CA SER A 14 18.81 12.84 -2.25
C SER A 14 18.26 11.44 -2.42
N PRO A 15 17.26 11.03 -1.61
CA PRO A 15 16.46 9.88 -1.99
C PRO A 15 15.84 10.19 -3.36
N GLU A 16 16.02 9.31 -4.34
CA GLU A 16 15.13 9.22 -5.51
C GLU A 16 13.77 8.71 -5.01
N GLY A 17 13.12 9.53 -4.17
CA GLY A 17 11.83 9.23 -3.60
C GLY A 17 10.72 9.53 -4.61
N PRO A 18 9.54 8.91 -4.44
CA PRO A 18 8.36 9.33 -5.19
C PRO A 18 8.14 10.84 -5.00
N ASP A 19 7.57 11.47 -6.02
CA ASP A 19 7.24 12.89 -6.00
C ASP A 19 6.38 13.20 -4.76
N LEU A 20 6.98 13.90 -3.79
CA LEU A 20 6.33 14.21 -2.53
C LEU A 20 5.13 15.13 -2.72
N ASP A 21 5.11 15.91 -3.80
CA ASP A 21 3.99 16.79 -4.12
C ASP A 21 2.80 15.96 -4.63
N ALA A 22 3.03 14.97 -5.48
CA ALA A 22 1.99 14.03 -5.90
C ALA A 22 1.38 13.26 -4.71
N LEU A 23 2.20 12.82 -3.76
CA LEU A 23 1.71 12.15 -2.55
C LEU A 23 0.93 13.09 -1.63
N ARG A 24 1.30 14.38 -1.55
CA ARG A 24 0.53 15.38 -0.80
C ARG A 24 -0.82 15.64 -1.44
N ASP A 25 -0.86 15.73 -2.77
CA ASP A 25 -2.10 15.92 -3.51
C ASP A 25 -3.07 14.76 -3.27
N GLU A 26 -2.59 13.51 -3.31
CA GLU A 26 -3.39 12.32 -3.00
C GLU A 26 -3.91 12.35 -1.55
N ILE A 27 -3.06 12.71 -0.58
CA ILE A 27 -3.48 12.83 0.83
C ILE A 27 -4.57 13.90 1.00
N ASP A 28 -4.44 15.04 0.33
CA ASP A 28 -5.43 16.11 0.41
C ASP A 28 -6.73 15.76 -0.31
N GLU A 29 -6.69 14.90 -1.33
CA GLU A 29 -7.88 14.30 -1.92
C GLU A 29 -8.58 13.35 -0.93
N LEU A 30 -7.84 12.43 -0.32
CA LEU A 30 -8.39 11.50 0.67
C LEU A 30 -9.01 12.21 1.88
N LYS A 31 -8.42 13.33 2.33
CA LYS A 31 -8.95 14.14 3.44
C LYS A 31 -10.27 14.84 3.12
N LYS A 32 -10.68 14.94 1.86
CA LYS A 32 -12.00 15.47 1.49
C LYS A 32 -13.12 14.50 1.82
N VAL A 33 -12.82 13.21 1.97
CA VAL A 33 -13.79 12.20 2.35
C VAL A 33 -14.17 12.40 3.83
N PRO A 34 -15.45 12.64 4.17
CA PRO A 34 -15.86 12.85 5.55
C PRO A 34 -15.74 11.53 6.34
N THR A 35 -15.39 11.64 7.62
CA THR A 35 -15.18 10.48 8.50
C THR A 35 -16.45 9.64 8.66
N GLU A 36 -17.60 10.30 8.61
CA GLU A 36 -18.92 9.71 8.70
C GLU A 36 -19.20 8.75 7.54
N GLU A 37 -18.80 9.09 6.31
CA GLU A 37 -18.90 8.19 5.15
C GLU A 37 -17.93 7.01 5.27
N LEU A 38 -16.78 7.17 5.93
CA LEU A 38 -15.85 6.05 6.16
C LEU A 38 -16.38 5.03 7.16
N VAL A 39 -17.11 5.49 8.19
CA VAL A 39 -17.60 4.64 9.28
C VAL A 39 -19.02 4.13 9.00
N ASN A 40 -19.82 4.91 8.30
CA ASN A 40 -21.20 4.59 7.96
C ASN A 40 -21.51 5.07 6.53
N PRO A 41 -20.93 4.40 5.51
CA PRO A 41 -21.02 4.84 4.13
C PRO A 41 -22.46 4.78 3.62
N THR A 42 -22.80 5.71 2.75
CA THR A 42 -23.99 5.58 1.92
C THR A 42 -23.85 4.41 0.95
N PRO A 43 -24.97 3.77 0.53
CA PRO A 43 -24.91 2.68 -0.45
C PRO A 43 -24.20 3.06 -1.76
N GLU A 44 -24.42 4.28 -2.24
CA GLU A 44 -23.78 4.82 -3.45
C GLU A 44 -22.26 4.93 -3.29
N PHE A 45 -21.79 5.43 -2.14
CA PHE A 45 -20.36 5.50 -1.85
C PHE A 45 -19.69 4.12 -1.82
N VAL A 46 -20.38 3.09 -1.30
CA VAL A 46 -19.88 1.71 -1.34
C VAL A 46 -19.78 1.19 -2.77
N GLU A 47 -20.83 1.37 -3.58
CA GLU A 47 -20.85 0.89 -4.97
C GLU A 47 -19.75 1.52 -5.84
N GLU A 48 -19.45 2.81 -5.64
CA GLU A 48 -18.40 3.51 -6.39
C GLU A 48 -16.98 3.06 -6.01
N ASN A 49 -16.78 2.70 -4.73
CA ASN A 49 -15.47 2.37 -4.18
C ASN A 49 -15.26 0.85 -3.96
N GLU A 50 -16.22 0.01 -4.35
CA GLU A 50 -16.08 -1.44 -4.25
C GLU A 50 -15.01 -1.94 -5.24
N PRO A 51 -14.01 -2.71 -4.78
CA PRO A 51 -13.03 -3.29 -5.68
C PRO A 51 -13.70 -4.28 -6.64
N THR A 52 -13.23 -4.34 -7.88
CA THR A 52 -13.68 -5.39 -8.81
C THR A 52 -13.25 -6.76 -8.26
N PRO A 53 -14.18 -7.74 -8.14
CA PRO A 53 -13.84 -9.04 -7.60
C PRO A 53 -12.87 -9.76 -8.53
N GLU A 54 -11.78 -10.28 -7.96
CA GLU A 54 -10.85 -11.14 -8.70
C GLU A 54 -11.26 -12.62 -8.58
N PRO A 55 -11.06 -13.42 -9.65
CA PRO A 55 -11.31 -14.85 -9.58
C PRO A 55 -10.35 -15.49 -8.58
N THR A 56 -10.91 -16.14 -7.57
CA THR A 56 -10.14 -16.93 -6.60
C THR A 56 -10.24 -18.41 -6.97
N ASP A 57 -9.14 -19.15 -6.75
CA ASP A 57 -9.17 -20.61 -6.86
C ASP A 57 -10.18 -21.19 -5.86
N ALA A 58 -10.86 -22.26 -6.28
CA ALA A 58 -11.80 -22.96 -5.41
C ALA A 58 -11.05 -23.50 -4.19
N ILE A 59 -11.47 -23.09 -2.99
CA ILE A 59 -10.95 -23.65 -1.73
C ILE A 59 -11.20 -25.15 -1.72
N GLY A 60 -10.13 -25.96 -1.74
CA GLY A 60 -10.18 -27.42 -1.77
C GLY A 60 -9.81 -28.08 -3.12
N SER A 61 -9.35 -27.31 -4.12
CA SER A 61 -8.73 -27.86 -5.34
C SER A 61 -7.33 -28.45 -5.11
N GLU A 62 -6.78 -28.27 -3.91
CA GLU A 62 -5.45 -28.75 -3.55
C GLU A 62 -5.43 -30.29 -3.48
N THR A 63 -4.68 -30.91 -4.38
CA THR A 63 -4.39 -32.35 -4.33
C THR A 63 -3.44 -32.62 -3.17
N TRP A 64 -4.00 -32.99 -2.03
CA TRP A 64 -3.22 -33.48 -0.89
C TRP A 64 -2.48 -34.77 -1.30
N PRO A 65 -1.15 -34.87 -1.13
CA PRO A 65 -0.48 -36.16 -1.27
C PRO A 65 -1.01 -37.09 -0.18
N SER A 66 -1.57 -38.24 -0.59
CA SER A 66 -1.89 -39.31 0.35
C SER A 66 -0.61 -39.73 1.07
N ALA A 67 -0.64 -39.76 2.40
CA ALA A 67 0.44 -40.33 3.19
C ALA A 67 0.45 -41.86 2.95
N ASP A 68 1.51 -42.35 2.30
CA ASP A 68 1.85 -43.77 2.18
C ASP A 68 2.48 -44.27 3.49
#